data_AF-A0A9D6Z6L7-F1
#
_entry.id   AF-A0A9D6Z6L7-F1
#
_cell.length_a   1.000
_cell.length_b   1.000
_cell.length_c   1.000
_cell.angle_alpha   90.00
_cell.angle_beta   90.00
_cell.angle_gamma   90.00
#
_symmetry.space_group_name_H-M   'P 1'
#
loop_
_entity.id
_entity.type
_entity.pdbx_description
1 polymer ?
#
loop_
_entity_poly.entity_id
_entity_poly.type
_entity_poly.pdbx_seq_one_letter_code
_entity_poly.pdbx_strand_id
1 'polypeptide(L)' 'MKVLLTGGTGFLGEYLLAELLERGHSVWSLYRSESRKLDTLRFLSSLNLPRSAESLR' A
#
# COMPACT_ATOMS: atom_id res chain seq x y z
N MET A 1 -11.50 2.27 -7.23
CA MET A 1 -12.17 0.98 -6.96
C MET A 1 -11.69 0.42 -5.62
N LYS A 2 -12.35 -0.62 -5.08
CA LYS A 2 -11.85 -1.36 -3.90
C LYS A 2 -11.01 -2.55 -4.37
N VAL A 3 -9.76 -2.66 -3.92
CA VAL A 3 -8.80 -3.68 -4.37
C VAL A 3 -8.26 -4.44 -3.17
N LEU A 4 -8.29 -5.78 -3.22
CA LEU A 4 -7.51 -6.63 -2.33
C LEU A 4 -6.18 -6.94 -3.00
N LEU A 5 -5.07 -6.54 -2.39
CA LEU A 5 -3.72 -6.80 -2.89
C LEU A 5 -3.03 -7.84 -2.02
N THR A 6 -2.80 -9.02 -2.59
CA THR A 6 -1.94 -10.04 -1.98
C THR A 6 -0.50 -9.85 -2.42
N GLY A 7 0.46 -10.12 -1.54
CA GLY A 7 1.88 -9.99 -1.88
C GLY A 7 2.35 -8.54 -2.04
N GLY A 8 1.59 -7.56 -1.52
CA GLY A 8 1.90 -6.12 -1.59
C GLY A 8 3.19 -5.70 -0.89
N THR A 9 3.81 -6.59 -0.10
CA THR A 9 5.11 -6.37 0.56
C THR A 9 6.30 -6.94 -0.21
N GLY A 10 6.06 -7.47 -1.41
CA GLY A 10 7.11 -8.02 -2.29
C GLY A 10 7.61 -6.99 -3.28
N PHE A 11 8.69 -7.32 -3.98
CA PHE A 11 9.37 -6.42 -4.92
C PHE A 11 8.42 -5.71 -5.89
N LEU A 12 7.54 -6.43 -6.59
CA LEU A 12 6.56 -5.78 -7.49
C LEU A 12 5.31 -5.27 -6.75
N GLY A 13 4.95 -5.93 -5.64
CA GLY A 13 3.72 -5.65 -4.93
C GLY A 13 3.68 -4.26 -4.32
N GLU A 14 4.83 -3.75 -3.85
CA GLU A 14 4.89 -2.43 -3.22
C GLU A 14 4.74 -1.30 -4.25
N TYR A 15 5.33 -1.42 -5.44
CA TYR A 15 5.13 -0.47 -6.53
C TYR A 15 3.71 -0.54 -7.10
N LEU A 16 3.13 -1.73 -7.21
CA LEU A 16 1.73 -1.87 -7.61
C LEU A 16 0.80 -1.23 -6.58
N LEU A 17 1.07 -1.41 -5.28
CA LEU A 17 0.33 -0.74 -4.22
C LEU A 17 0.41 0.78 -4.36
N ALA A 18 1.60 1.34 -4.59
CA ALA A 18 1.80 2.76 -4.80
C ALA A 18 0.98 3.29 -5.99
N GLU A 19 1.08 2.64 -7.14
CA GLU A 19 0.35 3.02 -8.35
C GLU A 19 -1.18 2.99 -8.15
N LEU A 20 -1.70 1.96 -7.49
CA LEU A 20 -3.14 1.86 -7.21
C LEU A 20 -3.61 2.99 -6.28
N LEU A 21 -2.80 3.36 -5.28
CA LEU A 21 -3.09 4.47 -4.38
C LEU A 21 -3.03 5.82 -5.10
N GLU A 22 -2.03 6.05 -5.95
CA GLU A 22 -1.90 7.25 -6.79
C GLU A 22 -3.11 7.45 -7.71
N ARG A 23 -3.66 6.36 -8.24
CA ARG A 23 -4.89 6.36 -9.05
C ARG A 23 -6.19 6.53 -8.23
N GLY A 24 -6.09 6.80 -6.93
CA GLY A 24 -7.24 7.02 -6.04
C GLY A 24 -8.03 5.75 -5.75
N HIS A 25 -7.42 4.57 -5.83
CA HIS A 25 -8.09 3.34 -5.43
C HIS A 25 -7.96 3.11 -3.91
N SER A 26 -9.00 2.54 -3.31
CA SER A 26 -8.94 2.07 -1.93
C SER A 26 -8.38 0.66 -1.93
N VAL A 27 -7.16 0.49 -1.42
CA VAL A 27 -6.45 -0.79 -1.44
C VAL A 27 -6.36 -1.39 -0.05
N TRP A 28 -6.70 -2.67 0.07
CA TRP A 28 -6.44 -3.47 1.25
C TRP A 28 -5.30 -4.43 0.95
N SER A 29 -4.13 -4.20 1.53
CA SER A 29 -2.95 -5.05 1.32
C SER A 29 -2.87 -6.11 2.42
N LEU A 30 -2.73 -7.38 2.03
CA LEU A 30 -2.57 -8.49 2.97
C LEU A 30 -1.11 -8.59 3.42
N TYR A 31 -0.91 -8.49 4.74
CA TYR A 31 0.40 -8.63 5.38
C TYR A 31 0.52 -9.96 6.12
N ARG A 32 1.71 -10.58 6.09
CA ARG A 32 2.02 -11.82 6.83
C ARG A 32 2.79 -11.59 8.13
N SER A 33 3.30 -10.38 8.34
CA SER A 33 4.09 -10.00 9.52
C SER A 33 4.07 -8.49 9.70
N GLU A 34 4.12 -8.01 10.93
CA GLU A 34 4.11 -6.57 11.23
C GLU A 34 5.35 -5.84 10.70
N SER A 35 6.53 -6.48 10.73
CA SER A 35 7.76 -5.90 10.17
C SER A 35 7.60 -5.55 8.69
N ARG A 36 7.10 -6.48 7.87
CA ARG A 36 6.84 -6.25 6.45
C ARG A 36 5.83 -5.13 6.20
N LYS A 37 4.79 -5.05 7.01
CA LYS A 37 3.83 -3.94 6.96
C LYS A 37 4.52 -2.61 7.22
N LEU A 38 5.37 -2.54 8.24
CA LEU A 38 6.09 -1.33 8.61
C LEU A 38 7.06 -0.87 7.51
N ASP A 39 7.73 -1.80 6.83
CA ASP A 39 8.57 -1.53 5.66
C ASP A 39 7.75 -0.93 4.51
N THR A 40 6.62 -1.54 4.17
CA THR A 40 5.70 -1.02 3.14
C THR A 40 5.17 0.37 3.50
N LEU A 41 4.82 0.62 4.77
CA LEU A 41 4.39 1.94 5.21
C LEU A 41 5.51 2.98 5.09
N ARG A 42 6.75 2.63 5.41
CA ARG A 42 7.92 3.50 5.20
C ARG A 42 8.13 3.82 3.73
N PHE A 43 8.04 2.80 2.86
CA PHE A 43 8.13 2.97 1.41
C PHE A 43 7.07 3.95 0.90
N LEU A 44 5.79 3.71 1.19
CA LEU A 44 4.70 4.61 0.80
C LEU A 44 4.88 6.03 1.36
N SER A 45 5.40 6.16 2.59
CA SER A 45 5.70 7.47 3.18
C SER A 45 6.75 8.24 2.39
N SER A 46 7.77 7.57 1.87
CA SER A 46 8.81 8.19 1.05
C SER A 46 8.30 8.73 -0.28
N LEU A 47 7.14 8.23 -0.73
CA LEU A 47 6.43 8.67 -1.93
C LEU A 47 5.29 9.66 -1.64
N ASN A 48 5.14 10.12 -0.38
CA ASN A 48 4.01 10.94 0.08
C ASN A 48 2.62 10.31 -0.17
N LEU A 49 2.54 8.98 -0.20
CA LEU A 49 1.30 8.26 -0.44
C LEU A 49 0.51 7.97 0.84
N PRO A 50 -0.84 7.89 0.74
CA PRO A 50 -1.70 7.64 1.89
C PRO A 50 -1.45 6.26 2.50
N ARG A 51 -1.54 6.19 3.82
CA ARG A 51 -1.24 4.98 4.62
C ARG A 51 -2.49 4.29 5.17
N SER A 52 -3.65 4.91 5.03
CA SER A 52 -4.95 4.40 5.44
C SER A 52 -6.05 4.92 4.51
N ALA A 53 -7.18 4.22 4.44
CA ALA A 53 -8.36 4.67 3.69
C ALA A 53 -8.90 6.02 4.21
N GLU A 54 -8.68 6.35 5.48
CA GLU A 54 -9.04 7.63 6.11
C GLU A 54 -8.18 8.80 5.60
N SER A 55 -7.05 8.50 4.95
CA SER A 55 -6.15 9.50 4.36
C SER A 55 -6.51 9.86 2.91
N LEU A 56 -7.52 9.20 2.32
CA LEU A 56 -8.06 9.55 0.99
C LEU A 56 -9.05 10.70 1.19
N ARG A 57 -8.60 11.93 0.96
CA ARG A 57 -9.48 13.11 0.81
C ARG A 57 -10.02 13.19 -0.60
#